data_AF-A0AAD3NHH9-F1
#
_entry.id   AF-A0AAD3NHH9-F1
#
_cell.length_a   1.000
_cell.length_b   1.000
_cell.length_c   1.000
_cell.angle_alpha   90.00
_cell.angle_beta   90.00
_cell.angle_gamma   90.00
#
_symmetry.space_group_name_H-M   'P 1'
#
loop_
_entity.id
_entity.type
_entity.pdbx_description
1 polymer ?
#
loop_
_entity_poly.entity_id
_entity_poly.type
_entity_poly.pdbx_seq_one_letter_code
_entity_poly.pdbx_strand_id
1 'polypeptide(L)'
;RDPDYLKLWLEIFISSYERCLDVDFEKPPSRCTAADKDQKDITNNRLLTGERDTQVFQGRLDSLAVATIKALTTVMHKSPAAKEVFKERIGYNHLYEVLISLGQPSRHLLKELMNMAVEGEHTSVGLLGISNVEPLLLLVQWLPELDSSELQLFTADWLRRLCCLNRQTRATCVNATMVMRALAALERHQRLHRACAESLLGLVGSLGSQSLSARELLGLLRLLRPPESSQAHPYVGPALRALLAMVRKQGLESAMQYFDLSPSMAGIVVPTVQRWPGSAFSFLAWLSLDQDQLGPPSKDKRKQLYRWDEKNCEVKNRETESER
;
A
#
# COMPACT_ATOMS: atom_id res chain seq x y z
N ARG A 1 -21.31 17.77 -5.33
CA ARG A 1 -20.34 18.88 -5.41
C ARG A 1 -20.75 19.92 -4.38
N ASP A 2 -20.26 19.79 -3.15
CA ASP A 2 -20.53 20.76 -2.11
C ASP A 2 -19.22 21.01 -1.32
N PRO A 3 -18.60 22.20 -1.42
CA PRO A 3 -17.38 22.51 -0.69
C PRO A 3 -17.55 22.45 0.83
N ASP A 4 -18.78 22.70 1.32
CA ASP A 4 -19.06 22.67 2.75
C ASP A 4 -19.03 21.25 3.32
N TYR A 5 -19.15 20.20 2.49
CA TYR A 5 -18.98 18.82 2.94
C TYR A 5 -17.54 18.54 3.39
N LEU A 6 -16.53 19.00 2.65
CA LEU A 6 -15.11 18.87 3.04
C LEU A 6 -14.78 19.69 4.30
N LYS A 7 -15.39 20.86 4.43
CA LYS A 7 -15.24 21.71 5.62
C LYS A 7 -15.88 21.07 6.85
N LEU A 8 -17.14 20.62 6.74
CA LEU A 8 -17.86 19.92 7.80
C LEU A 8 -17.14 18.62 8.18
N TRP A 9 -16.56 17.91 7.22
CA TRP A 9 -15.76 16.70 7.43
C TRP A 9 -14.45 16.98 8.17
N LEU A 10 -13.74 18.07 7.82
CA LEU A 10 -12.59 18.55 8.58
C LEU A 10 -12.99 18.98 10.00
N GLU A 11 -14.10 19.70 10.16
CA GLU A 11 -14.63 20.11 11.47
C GLU A 11 -15.04 18.90 12.33
N ILE A 12 -15.67 17.87 11.75
CA ILE A 12 -15.99 16.60 12.44
C ILE A 12 -14.71 15.86 12.85
N PHE A 13 -13.73 15.76 11.95
CA PHE A 13 -12.45 15.08 12.25
C PHE A 13 -11.67 15.83 13.34
N ILE A 14 -11.52 17.15 13.22
CA ILE A 14 -10.86 18.01 14.21
C ILE A 14 -11.62 17.96 15.55
N SER A 15 -12.95 18.06 15.56
CA SER A 15 -13.76 17.95 16.79
C SER A 15 -13.72 16.55 17.42
N SER A 16 -13.46 15.50 16.64
CA SER A 16 -13.19 14.16 17.18
C SER A 16 -11.77 14.06 17.75
N TYR A 17 -10.81 14.78 17.17
CA TYR A 17 -9.42 14.82 17.62
C TYR A 17 -9.24 15.68 18.89
N GLU A 18 -9.92 16.83 18.98
CA GLU A 18 -10.00 17.62 20.22
C GLU A 18 -10.57 16.80 21.39
N ARG A 19 -11.59 15.96 21.13
CA ARG A 19 -12.12 15.01 22.12
C ARG A 19 -11.18 13.85 22.48
N CYS A 20 -10.15 13.60 21.69
CA CYS A 20 -9.04 12.70 22.04
C CYS A 20 -7.89 13.43 22.75
N LEU A 21 -7.90 14.77 22.78
CA LEU A 21 -6.95 15.62 23.50
C LEU A 21 -7.50 16.11 24.87
N ASP A 22 -8.69 15.70 25.28
CA ASP A 22 -9.28 15.93 26.62
C ASP A 22 -8.56 15.14 27.75
N VAL A 23 -7.28 14.82 27.56
CA VAL A 23 -6.32 14.46 28.61
C VAL A 23 -5.24 15.53 28.62
N ASP A 24 -5.44 16.50 29.51
CA ASP A 24 -4.51 17.57 29.89
C ASP A 24 -4.05 18.54 28.78
N PHE A 25 -4.80 19.62 28.55
CA PHE A 25 -4.26 21.00 28.56
C PHE A 25 -5.36 22.06 28.73
N GLU A 26 -5.10 23.08 29.55
CA GLU A 26 -6.09 24.09 29.97
C GLU A 26 -6.48 25.12 28.87
N LYS A 27 -7.64 25.78 29.08
CA LYS A 27 -8.34 26.67 28.14
C LYS A 27 -8.07 28.18 28.43
N PRO A 28 -8.67 29.19 27.72
CA PRO A 28 -7.90 30.18 26.95
C PRO A 28 -8.17 31.66 27.36
N PRO A 29 -7.65 32.65 26.58
CA PRO A 29 -8.52 33.64 25.88
C PRO A 29 -7.99 34.01 24.45
N SER A 30 -8.67 34.71 23.52
CA SER A 30 -10.07 35.20 23.37
C SER A 30 -10.38 35.59 21.88
N ARG A 31 -11.62 36.03 21.59
CA ARG A 31 -12.15 36.53 20.29
C ARG A 31 -11.49 37.82 19.74
N CYS A 32 -11.67 38.09 18.44
CA CYS A 32 -12.04 39.43 17.92
C CYS A 32 -12.97 39.35 16.69
N THR A 33 -13.54 40.49 16.27
CA THR A 33 -14.86 40.58 15.59
C THR A 33 -14.85 40.93 14.08
N ALA A 34 -16.04 40.85 13.48
CA ALA A 34 -16.31 41.09 12.05
C ALA A 34 -16.24 42.57 11.63
N ALA A 35 -16.12 42.78 10.31
CA ALA A 35 -16.39 44.05 9.61
C ALA A 35 -17.12 43.76 8.28
N ASP A 36 -17.84 44.75 7.77
CA ASP A 36 -18.93 44.60 6.78
C ASP A 36 -18.70 45.52 5.55
N LYS A 37 -19.20 45.11 4.37
CA LYS A 37 -19.41 45.89 3.11
C LYS A 37 -18.23 46.64 2.45
N ASP A 38 -18.11 46.51 1.12
CA ASP A 38 -18.71 47.53 0.23
C ASP A 38 -18.92 47.08 -1.24
N GLN A 39 -19.65 47.90 -1.99
CA GLN A 39 -20.31 47.61 -3.28
C GLN A 39 -19.61 48.25 -4.50
N LYS A 40 -19.61 47.58 -5.69
CA LYS A 40 -20.16 48.05 -7.00
C LYS A 40 -19.48 47.49 -8.27
N ASP A 41 -20.35 47.26 -9.27
CA ASP A 41 -20.21 47.30 -10.73
C ASP A 41 -19.04 46.57 -11.43
N ILE A 42 -19.40 45.65 -12.34
CA ILE A 42 -19.17 45.80 -13.80
C ILE A 42 -20.10 44.83 -14.54
N THR A 43 -21.09 45.37 -15.26
CA THR A 43 -21.82 44.67 -16.31
C THR A 43 -21.09 44.82 -17.65
N ASN A 44 -20.31 43.82 -18.06
CA ASN A 44 -20.17 43.42 -19.49
C ASN A 44 -19.35 42.13 -19.68
N ASN A 45 -19.43 41.57 -20.90
CA ASN A 45 -18.73 40.37 -21.40
C ASN A 45 -19.28 39.00 -20.94
N ARG A 46 -20.56 38.75 -21.22
CA ARG A 46 -21.30 37.55 -20.77
C ARG A 46 -21.24 36.32 -21.69
N LEU A 47 -20.25 36.24 -22.60
CA LEU A 47 -20.14 35.15 -23.61
C LEU A 47 -18.72 34.55 -23.74
N LEU A 48 -17.78 34.88 -22.84
CA LEU A 48 -16.41 34.33 -22.81
C LEU A 48 -16.00 33.83 -21.40
N THR A 49 -16.92 33.82 -20.44
CA THR A 49 -16.63 33.59 -19.01
C THR A 49 -16.74 32.14 -18.55
N GLY A 50 -17.59 31.32 -19.20
CA GLY A 50 -17.90 29.95 -18.74
C GLY A 50 -16.67 29.03 -18.57
N GLU A 51 -15.69 29.12 -19.46
CA GLU A 51 -14.45 28.32 -19.38
C GLU A 51 -13.47 28.84 -18.32
N ARG A 52 -13.41 30.16 -18.11
CA ARG A 52 -12.53 30.75 -17.09
C ARG A 52 -13.06 30.52 -15.68
N ASP A 53 -14.36 30.70 -15.48
CA ASP A 53 -15.01 30.50 -14.18
C ASP A 53 -14.95 29.03 -13.75
N THR A 54 -15.09 28.09 -14.69
CA THR A 54 -14.95 26.65 -14.41
C THR A 54 -13.50 26.23 -14.12
N GLN A 55 -12.51 26.75 -14.85
CA GLN A 55 -11.09 26.51 -14.55
C GLN A 55 -10.68 27.08 -13.18
N VAL A 56 -11.12 28.30 -12.84
CA VAL A 56 -10.87 28.91 -11.53
C VAL A 56 -11.56 28.13 -10.41
N PHE A 57 -12.80 27.68 -10.62
CA PHE A 57 -13.52 26.84 -9.64
C PHE A 57 -12.81 25.49 -9.42
N GLN A 58 -12.36 24.82 -10.49
CA GLN A 58 -11.62 23.56 -10.40
C GLN A 58 -10.28 23.74 -9.67
N GLY A 59 -9.55 24.82 -9.95
CA GLY A 59 -8.30 25.15 -9.25
C GLY A 59 -8.49 25.43 -7.75
N ARG A 60 -9.63 26.00 -7.35
CA ARG A 60 -10.00 26.18 -5.94
C ARG A 60 -10.33 24.85 -5.25
N LEU A 61 -11.03 23.94 -5.92
CA LEU A 61 -11.32 22.60 -5.38
C LEU A 61 -10.04 21.76 -5.22
N ASP A 62 -9.13 21.79 -6.20
CA ASP A 62 -7.84 21.10 -6.10
C ASP A 62 -6.98 21.67 -4.96
N SER A 63 -6.93 23.00 -4.81
CA SER A 63 -6.22 23.66 -3.71
C SER A 63 -6.79 23.26 -2.33
N LEU A 64 -8.12 23.13 -2.22
CA LEU A 64 -8.78 22.63 -1.01
C LEU A 64 -8.45 21.16 -0.74
N ALA A 65 -8.45 20.30 -1.77
CA ALA A 65 -8.07 18.90 -1.65
C ALA A 65 -6.60 18.76 -1.16
N VAL A 66 -5.67 19.48 -1.79
CA VAL A 66 -4.26 19.57 -1.40
C VAL A 66 -4.12 19.99 0.07
N ALA A 67 -4.80 21.06 0.49
CA ALA A 67 -4.76 21.54 1.87
C ALA A 67 -5.32 20.50 2.85
N THR A 68 -6.40 19.81 2.47
CA THR A 68 -7.03 18.74 3.27
C THR A 68 -6.09 17.55 3.44
N ILE A 69 -5.46 17.06 2.36
CA ILE A 69 -4.49 15.96 2.42
C ILE A 69 -3.26 16.34 3.27
N LYS A 70 -2.80 17.60 3.20
CA LYS A 70 -1.74 18.10 4.10
C LYS A 70 -2.16 18.08 5.56
N ALA A 71 -3.33 18.64 5.88
CA ALA A 71 -3.86 18.68 7.25
C ALA A 71 -3.99 17.26 7.84
N LEU A 72 -4.57 16.33 7.09
CA LEU A 72 -4.67 14.92 7.48
C LEU A 72 -3.30 14.27 7.69
N THR A 73 -2.33 14.52 6.79
CA THR A 73 -0.96 14.03 6.94
C THR A 73 -0.31 14.56 8.21
N THR A 74 -0.50 15.84 8.55
CA THR A 74 0.02 16.43 9.78
C THR A 74 -0.63 15.85 11.04
N VAL A 75 -1.94 15.58 11.05
CA VAL A 75 -2.64 14.97 12.20
C VAL A 75 -2.26 13.49 12.39
N MET A 76 -2.00 12.76 11.30
CA MET A 76 -1.58 11.34 11.36
C MET A 76 -0.07 11.15 11.54
N HIS A 77 0.74 12.21 11.48
CA HIS A 77 2.20 12.10 11.47
C HIS A 77 2.73 11.40 12.72
N LYS A 78 3.46 10.30 12.52
CA LYS A 78 4.03 9.41 13.55
C LYS A 78 3.02 8.91 14.58
N SER A 79 1.73 8.92 14.26
CA SER A 79 0.65 8.49 15.16
C SER A 79 -0.12 7.30 14.55
N PRO A 80 0.26 6.05 14.87
CA PRO A 80 -0.49 4.85 14.46
C PRO A 80 -1.94 4.90 14.93
N ALA A 81 -2.19 5.39 16.15
CA ALA A 81 -3.54 5.52 16.70
C ALA A 81 -4.42 6.47 15.86
N ALA A 82 -3.89 7.62 15.41
CA ALA A 82 -4.64 8.54 14.55
C ALA A 82 -4.98 7.93 13.18
N LYS A 83 -4.09 7.09 12.62
CA LYS A 83 -4.35 6.36 11.36
C LYS A 83 -5.45 5.31 11.51
N GLU A 84 -5.44 4.53 12.59
CA GLU A 84 -6.48 3.53 12.85
C GLU A 84 -7.83 4.22 13.13
N VAL A 85 -7.87 5.28 13.94
CA VAL A 85 -9.09 6.09 14.13
C VAL A 85 -9.59 6.67 12.81
N PHE A 86 -8.70 7.21 11.96
CA PHE A 86 -9.08 7.69 10.63
C PHE A 86 -9.66 6.55 9.76
N LYS A 87 -9.02 5.38 9.78
CA LYS A 87 -9.42 4.19 9.01
C LYS A 87 -10.78 3.63 9.47
N GLU A 88 -11.04 3.60 10.77
CA GLU A 88 -12.30 3.12 11.35
C GLU A 88 -13.46 4.12 11.20
N ARG A 89 -13.20 5.42 11.43
CA ARG A 89 -14.26 6.45 11.48
C ARG A 89 -14.63 7.01 10.12
N ILE A 90 -13.68 7.03 9.19
CA ILE A 90 -13.83 7.66 7.87
C ILE A 90 -13.48 6.68 6.75
N GLY A 91 -12.29 6.07 6.84
CA GLY A 91 -11.80 5.11 5.86
C GLY A 91 -11.27 5.73 4.57
N TYR A 92 -10.19 5.14 4.05
CA TYR A 92 -9.55 5.58 2.81
C TYR A 92 -10.44 5.44 1.58
N ASN A 93 -11.37 4.48 1.56
CA ASN A 93 -12.35 4.34 0.49
C ASN A 93 -13.26 5.58 0.39
N HIS A 94 -13.76 6.11 1.51
CA HIS A 94 -14.60 7.32 1.49
C HIS A 94 -13.80 8.57 1.13
N LEU A 95 -12.55 8.68 1.60
CA LEU A 95 -11.63 9.73 1.15
C LEU A 95 -11.47 9.71 -0.38
N TYR A 96 -11.29 8.53 -0.98
CA TYR A 96 -11.19 8.37 -2.43
C TYR A 96 -12.48 8.76 -3.18
N GLU A 97 -13.65 8.38 -2.68
CA GLU A 97 -14.95 8.81 -3.24
C GLU A 97 -15.09 10.34 -3.25
N VAL A 98 -14.77 10.99 -2.11
CA VAL A 98 -14.79 12.44 -1.99
C VAL A 98 -13.82 13.06 -2.99
N LEU A 99 -12.56 12.59 -3.05
CA LEU A 99 -11.53 13.10 -3.94
C LEU A 99 -11.91 12.97 -5.43
N ILE A 100 -12.48 11.84 -5.87
CA ILE A 100 -12.99 11.68 -7.23
C ILE A 100 -14.16 12.61 -7.52
N SER A 101 -15.04 12.88 -6.53
CA SER A 101 -16.18 13.79 -6.72
C SER A 101 -15.78 15.25 -7.01
N LEU A 102 -14.51 15.62 -6.70
CA LEU A 102 -13.93 16.92 -7.02
C LEU A 102 -13.46 17.03 -8.48
N GLY A 103 -13.37 15.92 -9.22
CA GLY A 103 -12.94 15.87 -10.62
C GLY A 103 -11.52 15.35 -10.82
N GLN A 104 -10.88 15.74 -11.93
CA GLN A 104 -9.50 15.32 -12.25
C GLN A 104 -8.50 15.94 -11.26
N PRO A 105 -7.60 15.14 -10.64
CA PRO A 105 -6.65 15.63 -9.66
C PRO A 105 -5.47 16.36 -10.32
N SER A 106 -4.92 17.39 -9.67
CA SER A 106 -3.65 17.95 -10.12
C SER A 106 -2.47 17.05 -9.78
N ARG A 107 -1.35 17.29 -10.47
CA ARG A 107 -0.05 16.69 -10.13
C ARG A 107 0.42 17.05 -8.72
N HIS A 108 -0.09 18.12 -8.12
CA HIS A 108 0.22 18.49 -6.74
C HIS A 108 -0.53 17.59 -5.76
N LEU A 109 -1.84 17.42 -5.95
CA LEU A 109 -2.65 16.50 -5.13
C LEU A 109 -2.09 15.06 -5.14
N LEU A 110 -1.69 14.57 -6.32
CA LEU A 110 -1.05 13.26 -6.47
C LEU A 110 0.27 13.15 -5.68
N LYS A 111 1.09 14.20 -5.68
CA LYS A 111 2.32 14.26 -4.86
C LYS A 111 2.02 14.30 -3.36
N GLU A 112 0.99 15.01 -2.93
CA GLU A 112 0.63 15.06 -1.50
C GLU A 112 0.08 13.73 -0.99
N LEU A 113 -0.61 12.94 -1.83
CA LEU A 113 -0.97 11.55 -1.49
C LEU A 113 0.28 10.65 -1.38
N MET A 114 1.31 10.85 -2.21
CA MET A 114 2.60 10.17 -2.06
C MET A 114 3.36 10.63 -0.80
N ASN A 115 3.29 11.92 -0.45
CA ASN A 115 3.86 12.46 0.79
C ASN A 115 3.15 11.89 2.02
N MET A 116 1.83 11.76 1.99
CA MET A 116 1.03 11.12 3.05
C MET A 116 1.44 9.66 3.27
N ALA A 117 1.84 8.95 2.20
CA ALA A 117 2.28 7.56 2.31
C ALA A 117 3.65 7.38 2.99
N VAL A 118 4.55 8.35 2.79
CA VAL A 118 5.92 8.35 3.31
C VAL A 118 6.02 9.09 4.66
N GLU A 119 5.04 9.95 4.96
CA GLU A 119 5.06 10.95 6.05
C GLU A 119 6.21 11.96 5.96
N GLY A 120 6.51 12.37 4.73
CA GLY A 120 7.55 13.32 4.39
C GLY A 120 7.57 13.54 2.88
N GLU A 121 8.71 13.96 2.33
CA GLU A 121 8.81 14.11 0.88
C GLU A 121 8.90 12.74 0.20
N HIS A 122 8.02 12.47 -0.76
CA HIS A 122 7.98 11.23 -1.55
C HIS A 122 9.31 10.89 -2.26
N THR A 123 10.16 11.88 -2.54
CA THR A 123 11.52 11.68 -3.08
C THR A 123 12.46 10.99 -2.09
N SER A 124 12.21 11.15 -0.78
CA SER A 124 13.04 10.70 0.34
C SER A 124 12.63 9.34 0.92
N VAL A 125 11.78 8.59 0.22
CA VAL A 125 11.33 7.22 0.58
C VAL A 125 12.48 6.25 0.90
N GLY A 126 13.68 6.46 0.35
CA GLY A 126 14.87 5.63 0.64
C GLY A 126 15.38 5.75 2.08
N LEU A 127 15.07 6.86 2.76
CA LEU A 127 15.43 7.11 4.16
C LEU A 127 14.22 6.93 5.09
N LEU A 128 13.01 7.26 4.60
CA LEU A 128 11.79 7.28 5.41
C LEU A 128 10.96 5.99 5.36
N GLY A 129 11.06 5.20 4.28
CA GLY A 129 10.20 4.03 4.06
C GLY A 129 8.76 4.39 3.70
N ILE A 130 7.83 3.44 3.88
CA ILE A 130 6.38 3.65 3.74
C ILE A 130 5.77 3.59 5.13
N SER A 131 5.26 4.73 5.61
CA SER A 131 4.64 4.89 6.92
C SER A 131 3.12 4.69 6.88
N ASN A 132 2.52 4.84 5.70
CA ASN A 132 1.11 4.61 5.43
C ASN A 132 0.93 4.11 3.98
N VAL A 133 0.48 2.87 3.80
CA VAL A 133 0.37 2.26 2.47
C VAL A 133 -0.95 2.61 1.75
N GLU A 134 -1.98 3.00 2.49
CA GLU A 134 -3.34 3.18 1.98
C GLU A 134 -3.44 4.26 0.88
N PRO A 135 -2.77 5.43 0.95
CA PRO A 135 -2.77 6.41 -0.14
C PRO A 135 -2.19 5.86 -1.45
N LEU A 136 -1.25 4.92 -1.40
CA LEU A 136 -0.70 4.28 -2.60
C LEU A 136 -1.71 3.32 -3.23
N LEU A 137 -2.51 2.61 -2.41
CA LEU A 137 -3.62 1.78 -2.89
C LEU A 137 -4.70 2.64 -3.57
N LEU A 138 -4.99 3.82 -3.02
CA LEU A 138 -5.91 4.79 -3.64
C LEU A 138 -5.39 5.29 -4.98
N LEU A 139 -4.09 5.64 -5.07
CA LEU A 139 -3.47 6.08 -6.32
C LEU A 139 -3.52 4.98 -7.40
N VAL A 140 -3.26 3.70 -7.06
CA VAL A 140 -3.43 2.57 -7.99
C VAL A 140 -4.88 2.45 -8.47
N GLN A 141 -5.85 2.59 -7.56
CA GLN A 141 -7.27 2.57 -7.89
C GLN A 141 -7.69 3.78 -8.75
N TRP A 142 -7.01 4.92 -8.64
CA TRP A 142 -7.30 6.13 -9.43
C TRP A 142 -6.75 6.07 -10.85
N LEU A 143 -5.68 5.31 -11.13
CA LEU A 143 -5.02 5.28 -12.45
C LEU A 143 -5.99 5.13 -13.65
N PRO A 144 -6.97 4.20 -13.66
CA PRO A 144 -7.92 4.06 -14.77
C PRO A 144 -8.98 5.18 -14.85
N GLU A 145 -9.04 6.09 -13.87
CA GLU A 145 -9.96 7.24 -13.87
C GLU A 145 -9.27 8.58 -14.16
N LEU A 146 -7.95 8.59 -14.32
CA LEU A 146 -7.21 9.76 -14.77
C LEU A 146 -7.38 9.93 -16.29
N ASP A 147 -7.92 11.06 -16.74
CA ASP A 147 -8.13 11.32 -18.17
C ASP A 147 -6.82 11.72 -18.89
N SER A 148 -5.81 12.20 -18.15
CA SER A 148 -4.49 12.55 -18.69
C SER A 148 -3.52 11.38 -18.65
N SER A 149 -3.04 10.94 -19.83
CA SER A 149 -1.96 9.96 -19.96
C SER A 149 -0.67 10.38 -19.28
N GLU A 150 -0.37 11.69 -19.19
CA GLU A 150 0.82 12.18 -18.46
C GLU A 150 0.67 11.94 -16.95
N LEU A 151 -0.51 12.19 -16.38
CA LEU A 151 -0.79 11.96 -14.97
C LEU A 151 -0.83 10.46 -14.65
N GLN A 152 -1.35 9.62 -15.55
CA GLN A 152 -1.26 8.16 -15.43
C GLN A 152 0.19 7.69 -15.35
N LEU A 153 1.03 8.12 -16.30
CA LEU A 153 2.46 7.75 -16.35
C LEU A 153 3.21 8.23 -15.11
N PHE A 154 3.08 9.52 -14.77
CA PHE A 154 3.69 10.10 -13.57
C PHE A 154 3.33 9.32 -12.31
N THR A 155 2.05 8.98 -12.14
CA THR A 155 1.56 8.28 -10.95
C THR A 155 2.03 6.83 -10.91
N ALA A 156 1.99 6.12 -12.04
CA ALA A 156 2.40 4.72 -12.13
C ALA A 156 3.91 4.54 -11.89
N ASP A 157 4.74 5.43 -12.43
CA ASP A 157 6.19 5.38 -12.24
C ASP A 157 6.60 5.72 -10.80
N TRP A 158 5.92 6.68 -10.15
CA TRP A 158 6.12 6.93 -8.72
C TRP A 158 5.64 5.78 -7.84
N LEU A 159 4.46 5.20 -8.12
CA LEU A 159 3.98 4.00 -7.43
C LEU A 159 4.99 2.87 -7.51
N ARG A 160 5.50 2.59 -8.71
CA ARG A 160 6.55 1.58 -8.92
C ARG A 160 7.83 1.92 -8.15
N ARG A 161 8.25 3.18 -8.13
CA ARG A 161 9.45 3.62 -7.40
C ARG A 161 9.30 3.50 -5.88
N LEU A 162 8.17 3.92 -5.33
CA LEU A 162 7.86 3.87 -3.89
C LEU A 162 7.71 2.42 -3.41
N CYS A 163 6.91 1.61 -4.11
CA CYS A 163 6.56 0.25 -3.69
C CYS A 163 7.68 -0.78 -3.89
N CYS A 164 8.61 -0.54 -4.83
CA CYS A 164 9.63 -1.54 -5.20
C CYS A 164 11.05 -1.22 -4.70
N LEU A 165 11.23 -0.10 -3.98
CA LEU A 165 12.54 0.50 -3.69
C LEU A 165 13.53 -0.46 -3.01
N ASN A 166 13.05 -1.19 -2.00
CA ASN A 166 13.83 -2.11 -1.18
C ASN A 166 12.94 -3.26 -0.69
N ARG A 167 13.51 -4.24 0.03
CA ARG A 167 12.73 -5.40 0.52
C ARG A 167 11.57 -4.99 1.44
N GLN A 168 11.79 -4.00 2.31
CA GLN A 168 10.80 -3.55 3.29
C GLN A 168 9.57 -2.91 2.62
N THR A 169 9.78 -1.94 1.74
CA THR A 169 8.70 -1.29 0.97
C THR A 169 7.89 -2.30 0.14
N ARG A 170 8.54 -3.30 -0.46
CA ARG A 170 7.86 -4.39 -1.15
C ARG A 170 6.98 -5.21 -0.20
N ALA A 171 7.50 -5.58 0.98
CA ALA A 171 6.76 -6.36 1.97
C ALA A 171 5.53 -5.60 2.50
N THR A 172 5.66 -4.31 2.84
CA THR A 172 4.55 -3.43 3.22
C THR A 172 3.45 -3.42 2.15
N CYS A 173 3.83 -3.25 0.87
CA CYS A 173 2.86 -3.22 -0.23
C CYS A 173 2.19 -4.58 -0.49
N VAL A 174 2.92 -5.69 -0.43
CA VAL A 174 2.37 -7.04 -0.58
C VAL A 174 1.33 -7.32 0.51
N ASN A 175 1.67 -7.06 1.79
CA ASN A 175 0.77 -7.28 2.92
C ASN A 175 -0.48 -6.38 2.87
N ALA A 176 -0.38 -5.21 2.22
CA ALA A 176 -1.47 -4.30 1.95
C ALA A 176 -2.36 -4.68 0.74
N THR A 177 -2.16 -5.85 0.13
CA THR A 177 -2.87 -6.31 -1.09
C THR A 177 -2.67 -5.42 -2.33
N MET A 178 -1.52 -4.72 -2.41
CA MET A 178 -1.17 -3.85 -3.55
C MET A 178 -1.24 -4.59 -4.89
N VAL A 179 -0.85 -5.87 -4.93
CA VAL A 179 -0.89 -6.68 -6.15
C VAL A 179 -2.34 -6.92 -6.60
N MET A 180 -3.26 -7.30 -5.71
CA MET A 180 -4.69 -7.36 -6.02
C MET A 180 -5.24 -6.02 -6.55
N ARG A 181 -4.88 -4.88 -5.94
CA ARG A 181 -5.32 -3.56 -6.40
C ARG A 181 -4.78 -3.24 -7.81
N ALA A 182 -3.50 -3.53 -8.08
CA ALA A 182 -2.88 -3.31 -9.38
C ALA A 182 -3.48 -4.21 -10.48
N LEU A 183 -3.79 -5.46 -10.17
CA LEU A 183 -4.48 -6.37 -11.09
C LEU A 183 -5.89 -5.88 -11.41
N ALA A 184 -6.65 -5.40 -10.42
CA ALA A 184 -7.98 -4.82 -10.65
C ALA A 184 -7.94 -3.54 -11.52
N ALA A 185 -6.90 -2.71 -11.38
CA ALA A 185 -6.68 -1.57 -12.28
C ALA A 185 -6.39 -2.03 -13.72
N LEU A 186 -5.58 -3.08 -13.89
CA LEU A 186 -5.22 -3.67 -15.19
C LEU A 186 -6.40 -4.33 -15.92
N GLU A 187 -7.45 -4.76 -15.22
CA GLU A 187 -8.70 -5.24 -15.85
C GLU A 187 -9.41 -4.12 -16.64
N ARG A 188 -9.25 -2.84 -16.25
CA ARG A 188 -9.78 -1.66 -16.97
C ARG A 188 -8.87 -1.23 -18.13
N HIS A 189 -8.36 -2.19 -18.91
CA HIS A 189 -7.29 -2.00 -19.90
C HIS A 189 -7.58 -0.93 -20.98
N GLN A 190 -8.86 -0.65 -21.26
CA GLN A 190 -9.29 0.36 -22.24
C GLN A 190 -9.10 1.80 -21.74
N ARG A 191 -9.02 2.00 -20.42
CA ARG A 191 -8.84 3.32 -19.77
C ARG A 191 -7.38 3.62 -19.41
N LEU A 192 -6.49 2.63 -19.52
CA LEU A 192 -5.07 2.78 -19.18
C LEU A 192 -4.20 3.00 -20.42
N HIS A 193 -3.39 4.04 -20.38
CA HIS A 193 -2.31 4.24 -21.35
C HIS A 193 -1.33 3.06 -21.30
N ARG A 194 -0.88 2.59 -22.47
CA ARG A 194 -0.07 1.37 -22.60
C ARG A 194 1.13 1.35 -21.65
N ALA A 195 1.93 2.42 -21.61
CA ALA A 195 3.11 2.47 -20.76
C ALA A 195 2.78 2.58 -19.25
N CYS A 196 1.60 3.09 -18.89
CA CYS A 196 1.10 3.03 -17.50
C CYS A 196 0.80 1.57 -17.11
N ALA A 197 0.12 0.81 -17.97
CA ALA A 197 -0.13 -0.60 -17.75
C ALA A 197 1.17 -1.45 -17.74
N GLU A 198 2.16 -1.13 -18.59
CA GLU A 198 3.47 -1.77 -18.54
C GLU A 198 4.22 -1.45 -17.22
N SER A 199 4.09 -0.23 -16.68
CA SER A 199 4.66 0.14 -15.36
C SER A 199 3.95 -0.57 -14.20
N LEU A 200 2.61 -0.70 -14.23
CA LEU A 200 1.82 -1.50 -13.28
C LEU A 200 2.17 -3.00 -13.34
N LEU A 201 2.39 -3.58 -14.52
CA LEU A 201 2.85 -4.97 -14.64
C LEU A 201 4.30 -5.14 -14.16
N GLY A 202 5.13 -4.10 -14.32
CA GLY A 202 6.45 -4.03 -13.68
C GLY A 202 6.37 -4.01 -12.15
N LEU A 203 5.41 -3.26 -11.58
CA LEU A 203 5.10 -3.26 -10.13
C LEU A 203 4.64 -4.65 -9.67
N VAL A 204 3.67 -5.25 -10.35
CA VAL A 204 3.19 -6.62 -10.05
C VAL A 204 4.34 -7.63 -10.10
N GLY A 205 5.21 -7.57 -11.13
CA GLY A 205 6.39 -8.43 -11.24
C GLY A 205 7.40 -8.28 -10.09
N SER A 206 7.62 -7.05 -9.63
CA SER A 206 8.54 -6.75 -8.53
C SER A 206 7.99 -7.06 -7.13
N LEU A 207 6.68 -6.96 -6.92
CA LEU A 207 6.04 -7.37 -5.67
C LEU A 207 5.88 -8.90 -5.61
N GLY A 208 5.49 -9.52 -6.73
CA GLY A 208 5.27 -10.96 -6.79
C GLY A 208 6.54 -11.82 -6.72
N SER A 209 7.73 -11.23 -6.82
CA SER A 209 8.98 -11.92 -6.47
C SER A 209 9.20 -12.05 -4.95
N GLN A 210 8.42 -11.35 -4.12
CA GLN A 210 8.42 -11.51 -2.66
C GLN A 210 7.36 -12.51 -2.22
N SER A 211 6.10 -12.32 -2.62
CA SER A 211 5.00 -13.27 -2.36
C SER A 211 3.81 -12.99 -3.28
N LEU A 212 3.03 -14.04 -3.57
CA LEU A 212 1.79 -14.01 -4.36
C LEU A 212 0.79 -14.99 -3.76
N SER A 213 -0.43 -14.53 -3.51
CA SER A 213 -1.54 -15.44 -3.25
C SER A 213 -1.98 -16.16 -4.52
N ALA A 214 -2.64 -17.32 -4.36
CA ALA A 214 -3.23 -18.06 -5.48
C ALA A 214 -4.24 -17.22 -6.29
N ARG A 215 -4.93 -16.28 -5.63
CA ARG A 215 -5.89 -15.35 -6.28
C ARG A 215 -5.19 -14.33 -7.17
N GLU A 216 -4.07 -13.76 -6.71
CA GLU A 216 -3.28 -12.80 -7.49
C GLU A 216 -2.60 -13.47 -8.68
N LEU A 217 -2.06 -14.68 -8.49
CA LEU A 217 -1.52 -15.48 -9.59
C LEU A 217 -2.60 -15.80 -10.63
N LEU A 218 -3.81 -16.20 -10.22
CA LEU A 218 -4.92 -16.39 -11.15
C LEU A 218 -5.28 -15.09 -11.89
N GLY A 219 -5.28 -13.96 -11.20
CA GLY A 219 -5.53 -12.63 -11.80
C GLY A 219 -4.50 -12.31 -12.88
N LEU A 220 -3.22 -12.50 -12.61
CA LEU A 220 -2.15 -12.29 -13.59
C LEU A 220 -2.25 -13.26 -14.79
N LEU A 221 -2.55 -14.54 -14.54
CA LEU A 221 -2.74 -15.53 -15.59
C LEU A 221 -3.98 -15.26 -16.48
N ARG A 222 -5.02 -14.60 -15.95
CA ARG A 222 -6.16 -14.14 -16.76
C ARG A 222 -5.75 -13.09 -17.78
N LEU A 223 -4.79 -12.20 -17.47
CA LEU A 223 -4.25 -11.21 -18.43
C LEU A 223 -3.46 -11.83 -19.59
N LEU A 224 -3.16 -13.14 -19.55
CA LEU A 224 -2.59 -13.90 -20.66
C LEU A 224 -3.65 -14.53 -21.57
N ARG A 225 -4.91 -14.63 -21.11
CA ARG A 225 -5.99 -15.24 -21.88
C ARG A 225 -6.62 -14.16 -22.80
N PRO A 226 -6.86 -14.45 -24.09
CA PRO A 226 -7.63 -13.54 -24.94
C PRO A 226 -9.08 -13.44 -24.40
N PRO A 227 -9.69 -12.24 -24.38
CA PRO A 227 -11.04 -12.07 -23.84
C PRO A 227 -12.08 -12.82 -24.68
N GLU A 228 -12.10 -12.59 -26.00
CA GLU A 228 -12.85 -13.37 -27.00
C GLU A 228 -12.04 -13.45 -28.31
N SER A 229 -12.57 -14.16 -29.32
CA SER A 229 -11.82 -14.76 -30.42
C SER A 229 -10.94 -13.81 -31.27
N SER A 230 -9.72 -14.30 -31.57
CA SER A 230 -8.78 -13.82 -32.60
C SER A 230 -7.93 -12.57 -32.33
N GLN A 231 -8.00 -11.93 -31.16
CA GLN A 231 -6.98 -10.92 -30.76
C GLN A 231 -6.33 -11.28 -29.43
N ALA A 232 -5.00 -11.21 -29.39
CA ALA A 232 -4.24 -11.38 -28.16
C ALA A 232 -4.44 -10.18 -27.23
N HIS A 233 -4.60 -10.43 -25.93
CA HIS A 233 -4.73 -9.38 -24.93
C HIS A 233 -3.50 -8.45 -24.96
N PRO A 234 -3.65 -7.10 -24.95
CA PRO A 234 -2.53 -6.17 -25.18
C PRO A 234 -1.38 -6.32 -24.16
N TYR A 235 -1.66 -6.93 -23.01
CA TYR A 235 -0.70 -7.10 -21.93
C TYR A 235 0.00 -8.47 -21.91
N VAL A 236 -0.21 -9.38 -22.87
CA VAL A 236 0.45 -10.72 -22.88
C VAL A 236 1.97 -10.60 -22.74
N GLY A 237 2.64 -9.79 -23.59
CA GLY A 237 4.09 -9.59 -23.52
C GLY A 237 4.55 -9.01 -22.17
N PRO A 238 4.01 -7.86 -21.73
CA PRO A 238 4.31 -7.29 -20.41
C PRO A 238 4.03 -8.21 -19.21
N ALA A 239 2.93 -8.99 -19.22
CA ALA A 239 2.59 -9.94 -18.16
C ALA A 239 3.54 -11.16 -18.14
N LEU A 240 3.95 -11.67 -19.30
CA LEU A 240 5.02 -12.67 -19.39
C LEU A 240 6.36 -12.13 -18.85
N ARG A 241 6.70 -10.85 -19.11
CA ARG A 241 7.89 -10.23 -18.50
C ARG A 241 7.75 -10.10 -16.99
N ALA A 242 6.57 -9.81 -16.46
CA ALA A 242 6.31 -9.79 -15.02
C ALA A 242 6.51 -11.18 -14.40
N LEU A 243 5.95 -12.24 -14.98
CA LEU A 243 6.18 -13.62 -14.55
C LEU A 243 7.67 -14.02 -14.62
N LEU A 244 8.36 -13.67 -15.70
CA LEU A 244 9.81 -13.90 -15.82
C LEU A 244 10.60 -13.13 -14.76
N ALA A 245 10.17 -11.94 -14.34
CA ALA A 245 10.79 -11.18 -13.26
C ALA A 245 10.57 -11.83 -11.88
N MET A 246 9.40 -12.45 -11.64
CA MET A 246 9.11 -13.22 -10.42
C MET A 246 9.94 -14.50 -10.33
N VAL A 247 10.11 -15.23 -11.44
CA VAL A 247 10.85 -16.50 -11.49
C VAL A 247 12.37 -16.30 -11.51
N ARG A 248 12.86 -15.12 -11.92
CA ARG A 248 14.30 -14.79 -11.91
C ARG A 248 14.82 -14.64 -10.48
N LYS A 249 15.73 -15.53 -10.07
CA LYS A 249 16.45 -15.47 -8.79
C LYS A 249 17.11 -14.10 -8.60
N GLN A 250 16.63 -13.32 -7.64
CA GLN A 250 17.27 -12.07 -7.20
C GLN A 250 18.30 -12.36 -6.11
N GLY A 251 19.44 -12.91 -6.53
CA GLY A 251 20.63 -13.08 -5.69
C GLY A 251 20.39 -13.78 -4.34
N LEU A 252 21.07 -13.29 -3.31
CA LEU A 252 20.94 -13.74 -1.92
C LEU A 252 19.80 -13.00 -1.15
N GLU A 253 19.13 -12.03 -1.76
CA GLU A 253 18.09 -11.20 -1.11
C GLU A 253 16.68 -11.84 -1.12
N SER A 254 16.52 -12.98 -1.79
CA SER A 254 15.24 -13.69 -1.93
C SER A 254 15.33 -15.09 -1.33
N ALA A 255 14.28 -15.52 -0.63
CA ALA A 255 14.23 -16.87 -0.08
C ALA A 255 14.09 -17.87 -1.24
N MET A 256 14.89 -18.94 -1.24
CA MET A 256 14.79 -19.98 -2.27
C MET A 256 13.46 -20.75 -2.22
N GLN A 257 12.83 -20.79 -1.04
CA GLN A 257 11.54 -21.42 -0.77
C GLN A 257 10.81 -20.58 0.27
N TYR A 258 9.50 -20.41 0.09
CA TYR A 258 8.62 -19.76 1.06
C TYR A 258 7.70 -20.83 1.66
N PHE A 259 7.48 -20.74 2.98
CA PHE A 259 6.61 -21.66 3.71
C PHE A 259 5.41 -20.88 4.24
N ASP A 260 4.19 -21.30 3.86
CA ASP A 260 2.98 -20.78 4.49
C ASP A 260 2.78 -21.44 5.86
N LEU A 261 3.02 -20.65 6.90
CA LEU A 261 2.83 -21.03 8.30
C LEU A 261 1.57 -20.41 8.91
N SER A 262 0.65 -19.91 8.08
CA SER A 262 -0.66 -19.42 8.54
C SER A 262 -1.53 -20.53 9.18
N PRO A 263 -1.60 -21.78 8.67
CA PRO A 263 -2.38 -22.84 9.32
C PRO A 263 -1.88 -23.14 10.73
N SER A 264 -2.79 -23.49 11.65
CA SER A 264 -2.46 -23.76 13.05
C SER A 264 -1.53 -24.97 13.26
N MET A 265 -1.55 -25.92 12.33
CA MET A 265 -0.73 -27.13 12.32
C MET A 265 0.44 -27.06 11.33
N ALA A 266 0.66 -25.91 10.67
CA ALA A 266 1.78 -25.75 9.74
C ALA A 266 3.10 -25.57 10.51
N GLY A 267 4.11 -26.33 10.11
CA GLY A 267 5.44 -26.32 10.68
C GLY A 267 6.37 -27.20 9.86
N ILE A 268 7.68 -27.10 10.11
CA ILE A 268 8.68 -27.93 9.45
C ILE A 268 8.79 -29.23 10.24
N VAL A 269 8.19 -30.30 9.71
CA VAL A 269 8.32 -31.66 10.25
C VAL A 269 9.48 -32.35 9.54
N VAL A 270 10.48 -32.78 10.28
CA VAL A 270 11.52 -33.68 9.75
C VAL A 270 11.03 -35.12 9.96
N PRO A 271 10.79 -35.91 8.89
CA PRO A 271 10.34 -37.28 9.05
C PRO A 271 11.44 -38.14 9.68
N THR A 272 11.05 -39.13 10.49
CA THR A 272 11.99 -40.10 11.07
C THR A 272 12.71 -40.88 9.98
N VAL A 273 14.01 -40.63 9.80
CA VAL A 273 14.86 -41.34 8.84
C VAL A 273 15.15 -42.73 9.38
N GLN A 274 14.46 -43.74 8.85
CA GLN A 274 14.58 -45.12 9.35
C GLN A 274 15.88 -45.84 8.96
N ARG A 275 16.62 -45.32 7.97
CA ARG A 275 17.94 -45.83 7.57
C ARG A 275 18.86 -44.67 7.25
N TRP A 276 19.85 -44.46 8.10
CA TRP A 276 20.92 -43.49 7.87
C TRP A 276 21.95 -44.08 6.90
N PRO A 277 22.38 -43.36 5.84
CA PRO A 277 23.39 -43.82 4.90
C PRO A 277 24.84 -43.70 5.42
N GLY A 278 25.02 -43.46 6.73
CA GLY A 278 26.31 -43.26 7.38
C GLY A 278 26.17 -43.13 8.90
N SER A 279 27.29 -42.90 9.58
CA SER A 279 27.38 -42.86 11.05
C SER A 279 26.84 -41.58 11.71
N ALA A 280 26.61 -40.51 10.94
CA ALA A 280 26.00 -39.27 11.40
C ALA A 280 25.39 -38.49 10.21
N PHE A 281 24.58 -37.48 10.51
CA PHE A 281 24.13 -36.48 9.55
C PHE A 281 24.16 -35.08 10.21
N SER A 282 24.25 -34.04 9.39
CA SER A 282 24.08 -32.66 9.82
C SER A 282 23.19 -31.94 8.81
N PHE A 283 22.18 -31.23 9.29
CA PHE A 283 21.33 -30.37 8.47
C PHE A 283 21.57 -28.91 8.88
N LEU A 284 21.79 -28.05 7.89
CA LEU A 284 21.96 -26.62 8.09
C LEU A 284 20.94 -25.88 7.23
N ALA A 285 20.10 -25.06 7.88
CA ALA A 285 19.14 -24.20 7.21
C ALA A 285 19.24 -22.77 7.75
N TRP A 286 19.13 -21.80 6.85
CA TRP A 286 19.02 -20.39 7.18
C TRP A 286 17.56 -19.97 7.02
N LEU A 287 16.92 -19.64 8.12
CA LEU A 287 15.53 -19.17 8.16
C LEU A 287 15.53 -17.65 8.27
N SER A 288 15.11 -16.96 7.21
CA SER A 288 14.84 -15.53 7.25
C SER A 288 13.44 -15.31 7.84
N LEU A 289 13.39 -14.84 9.08
CA LEU A 289 12.16 -14.41 9.73
C LEU A 289 12.01 -12.89 9.57
N ASP A 290 10.90 -12.45 9.00
CA ASP A 290 10.64 -11.03 8.76
C ASP A 290 10.05 -10.38 10.03
N GLN A 291 10.95 -9.90 10.90
CA GLN A 291 10.56 -9.44 12.25
C GLN A 291 9.80 -8.10 12.24
N ASP A 292 9.96 -7.29 11.18
CA ASP A 292 9.34 -5.96 11.03
C ASP A 292 7.81 -5.99 10.78
N GLN A 293 7.19 -7.17 10.72
CA GLN A 293 5.75 -7.34 10.50
C GLN A 293 4.90 -7.34 11.79
N LEU A 294 5.54 -7.29 12.96
CA LEU A 294 4.82 -7.33 14.22
C LEU A 294 4.46 -5.91 14.68
N GLY A 295 3.16 -5.62 14.66
CA GLY A 295 2.56 -4.62 15.55
C GLY A 295 2.75 -5.00 17.03
N PRO A 296 2.09 -4.31 17.98
CA PRO A 296 2.26 -4.60 19.41
C PRO A 296 2.04 -6.10 19.69
N PRO A 297 2.95 -6.76 20.42
CA PRO A 297 3.03 -8.22 20.45
C PRO A 297 1.71 -8.83 20.90
N SER A 298 1.06 -9.54 19.97
CA SER A 298 -0.18 -10.26 20.27
C SER A 298 0.07 -11.27 21.40
N LYS A 299 -0.92 -11.48 22.25
CA LYS A 299 -0.86 -12.48 23.35
C LYS A 299 -0.99 -13.93 22.84
N ASP A 300 -0.92 -14.14 21.52
CA ASP A 300 -1.03 -15.47 20.94
C ASP A 300 0.16 -16.35 21.30
N LYS A 301 -0.14 -17.62 21.57
CA LYS A 301 0.82 -18.61 22.04
C LYS A 301 1.93 -18.78 20.99
N ARG A 302 3.20 -18.81 21.44
CA ARG A 302 4.36 -19.10 20.57
C ARG A 302 4.08 -20.33 19.69
N LYS A 303 4.01 -20.15 18.37
CA LYS A 303 3.90 -21.27 17.41
C LYS A 303 5.19 -22.09 17.46
N GLN A 304 5.06 -23.41 17.64
CA GLN A 304 6.18 -24.34 17.56
C GLN A 304 6.52 -24.57 16.08
N LEU A 305 7.63 -23.97 15.60
CA LEU A 305 8.01 -24.00 14.18
C LEU A 305 8.57 -25.35 13.70
N TYR A 306 9.15 -26.14 14.61
CA TYR A 306 9.73 -27.45 14.33
C TYR A 306 9.31 -28.48 15.38
N ARG A 307 9.08 -29.71 14.95
CA ARG A 307 8.88 -30.88 15.82
C ARG A 307 9.69 -32.06 15.29
N TRP A 308 10.32 -32.76 16.22
CA TRP A 308 10.98 -34.03 15.99
C TRP A 308 10.08 -35.13 16.59
N ASP A 309 9.44 -35.93 15.73
CA ASP A 309 8.53 -37.00 16.18
C ASP A 309 9.34 -38.26 16.50
N GLU A 310 9.95 -38.26 17.69
CA GLU A 310 10.95 -39.26 18.12
C GLU A 310 10.33 -40.59 18.56
N LYS A 311 9.60 -41.26 17.67
CA LYS A 311 8.91 -42.53 17.99
C LYS A 311 9.81 -43.77 18.13
N ASN A 312 11.14 -43.65 18.10
CA ASN A 312 12.05 -44.81 18.18
C ASN A 312 13.50 -44.54 18.63
N CYS A 313 13.85 -43.37 19.16
CA CYS A 313 15.21 -43.14 19.69
C CYS A 313 15.23 -43.28 21.21
N GLU A 314 15.41 -44.52 21.70
CA GLU A 314 15.97 -44.72 23.04
C GLU A 314 17.41 -44.16 23.07
N VAL A 315 17.56 -42.91 23.50
CA VAL A 315 18.88 -42.40 23.89
C VAL A 315 19.26 -43.07 25.21
N LYS A 316 19.92 -44.23 25.10
CA LYS A 316 20.65 -44.82 26.22
C LYS A 316 21.83 -43.93 26.56
N ASN A 317 21.62 -43.01 27.49
CA ASN A 317 22.70 -42.38 28.23
C ASN A 317 23.51 -43.49 28.93
N ARG A 318 24.61 -43.88 28.31
CA ARG A 318 25.71 -44.53 29.03
C ARG A 318 26.49 -43.43 29.71
N GLU A 319 26.18 -43.22 30.98
CA GLU A 319 27.12 -42.59 31.90
C GLU A 319 28.37 -43.48 31.93
N THR A 320 29.44 -43.03 31.28
CA THR A 320 30.79 -43.53 31.56
C THR A 320 31.38 -42.64 32.62
N GLU A 321 31.14 -42.99 33.88
CA GLU A 321 32.11 -42.71 34.93
C GLU A 321 33.44 -43.35 34.52
N SER A 322 34.51 -42.57 34.52
CA SER A 322 35.87 -43.09 34.64
C SER A 322 36.60 -42.14 35.58
N GLU A 323 37.06 -42.70 36.69
CA GLU A 323 37.66 -41.96 37.79
C GLU A 323 39.08 -41.45 37.49
N ARG A 324 39.49 -40.41 38.24
CA ARG A 324 40.85 -39.88 38.46
C ARG A 324 41.44 -38.97 37.37
#